data_AF-A0A6P1LFK1-F1
#
_entry.id   AF-A0A6P1LFK1-F1
#
_cell.length_a   1.000
_cell.length_b   1.000
_cell.length_c   1.000
_cell.angle_alpha   90.00
_cell.angle_beta   90.00
_cell.angle_gamma   90.00
#
_symmetry.space_group_name_H-M   'P 1'
#
loop_
_entity.id
_entity.type
_entity.pdbx_description
1 polymer ?
#
loop_
_entity_poly.entity_id
_entity_poly.type
_entity_poly.pdbx_seq_one_letter_code
_entity_poly.pdbx_strand_id
1 'polypeptide(L)' 'MVIDCIKISSEIEEQLKNEIIYLKENKKIKPKLVIIRANDDLASEKYINNKVKKGKEIGVDVIVEKFDKKIIKIL' A
#
# COMPACT_ATOMS: atom_id res chain seq x y z
N MET A 1 12.86 18.09 21.50
CA MET A 1 13.13 16.81 20.81
C MET A 1 12.39 16.85 19.48
N VAL A 2 13.08 16.63 18.35
CA VAL A 2 12.47 16.59 17.02
C VAL A 2 12.44 15.13 16.56
N ILE A 3 11.29 14.67 16.06
CA ILE A 3 11.14 13.30 15.55
C ILE A 3 11.27 13.35 14.02
N ASP A 4 12.22 12.59 13.47
CA ASP A 4 12.41 12.44 12.04
C ASP A 4 11.57 11.26 11.50
N CYS A 5 10.32 11.54 11.17
CA CYS A 5 9.40 10.54 10.64
C CYS A 5 9.80 10.01 9.26
N ILE A 6 10.59 10.77 8.49
CA ILE A 6 11.04 10.35 7.15
C ILE A 6 12.07 9.24 7.29
N LYS A 7 13.05 9.45 8.18
CA LYS A 7 14.04 8.42 8.53
C LYS A 7 13.35 7.17 9.09
N ILE A 8 12.46 7.33 10.07
CA ILE A 8 11.73 6.21 10.69
C ILE A 8 10.92 5.43 9.64
N SER A 9 10.21 6.12 8.73
CA SER A 9 9.48 5.46 7.64
C SER A 9 10.41 4.64 6.75
N SER A 10 11.58 5.17 6.43
CA SER A 10 12.55 4.51 5.55
C SER A 10 13.10 3.22 6.19
N GLU A 11 13.39 3.26 7.50
CA GLU A 11 13.84 2.09 8.26
C GLU A 11 12.76 0.99 8.31
N ILE A 12 11.50 1.37 8.53
CA ILE A 12 10.35 0.43 8.52
C ILE A 12 10.18 -0.21 7.13
N GLU A 13 10.34 0.57 6.06
CA GLU A 13 10.20 0.07 4.69
C GLU A 13 11.28 -0.96 4.34
N GLU A 14 12.51 -0.77 4.81
CA GLU A 14 13.60 -1.73 4.64
C GLU A 14 13.34 -3.04 5.39
N GLN A 15 12.85 -2.95 6.62
CA GLN A 15 12.44 -4.12 7.41
C GLN A 15 11.31 -4.91 6.72
N LEU A 16 10.27 -4.22 6.26
CA LEU A 16 9.15 -4.84 5.55
C LEU A 16 9.60 -5.53 4.25
N LYS A 17 10.51 -4.92 3.50
CA LYS A 17 11.06 -5.52 2.28
C LYS A 17 11.74 -6.85 2.58
N ASN A 18 12.54 -6.93 3.64
CA ASN A 18 13.22 -8.15 4.06
C ASN A 18 12.21 -9.23 4.51
N GLU A 19 11.16 -8.85 5.23
CA GLU A 19 10.09 -9.77 5.62
C GLU A 19 9.35 -10.33 4.40
N ILE A 20 9.03 -9.47 3.42
CA ILE A 20 8.36 -9.89 2.19
C ILE A 20 9.23 -10.86 1.38
N ILE A 21 10.55 -10.62 1.32
CA ILE A 21 11.50 -11.55 0.69
C ILE A 21 11.44 -12.90 1.41
N TYR A 22 11.54 -12.90 2.73
CA TYR A 22 11.46 -14.13 3.53
C TYR A 22 10.14 -14.89 3.29
N LEU A 23 8.99 -14.20 3.26
CA LEU A 23 7.69 -14.80 2.98
C LEU A 23 7.62 -15.44 1.59
N LYS A 24 8.20 -14.79 0.58
CA LYS A 24 8.23 -15.30 -0.80
C LYS A 24 9.10 -16.54 -0.93
N GLU A 25 10.30 -16.49 -0.37
CA GLU A 25 11.30 -17.55 -0.54
C GLU A 25 11.02 -18.77 0.34
N ASN A 26 10.64 -18.55 1.59
CA ASN A 26 10.54 -19.62 2.60
C ASN A 26 9.12 -20.16 2.76
N LYS A 27 8.10 -19.31 2.53
CA LYS A 27 6.69 -19.70 2.72
C LYS A 27 5.89 -19.75 1.42
N LYS A 28 6.47 -19.35 0.28
CA LYS A 28 5.79 -19.21 -1.02
C LYS A 28 4.56 -18.30 -0.94
N ILE A 29 4.55 -17.34 -0.01
CA ILE A 29 3.47 -16.37 0.17
C ILE A 29 3.83 -15.10 -0.57
N LYS A 30 2.91 -14.58 -1.40
CA LYS A 30 3.03 -13.28 -2.05
C LYS A 30 2.00 -12.32 -1.46
N PRO A 31 2.42 -11.33 -0.66
CA PRO A 31 1.51 -10.33 -0.11
C PRO A 31 0.83 -9.51 -1.22
N LYS A 32 -0.45 -9.21 -1.01
CA LYS A 32 -1.27 -8.42 -1.93
C LYS A 32 -2.05 -7.35 -1.16
N LEU A 33 -2.06 -6.13 -1.68
CA LEU A 33 -2.84 -5.01 -1.19
C LEU A 33 -3.87 -4.60 -2.25
N VAL A 34 -5.15 -4.68 -1.90
CA VAL A 34 -6.24 -4.18 -2.74
C VAL A 34 -6.75 -2.87 -2.16
N ILE A 35 -6.69 -1.80 -2.95
CA ILE A 35 -7.15 -0.47 -2.59
C ILE A 35 -8.46 -0.20 -3.34
N ILE A 36 -9.53 0.06 -2.59
CA ILE A 36 -10.83 0.45 -3.16
C ILE A 36 -10.89 1.97 -3.21
N ARG A 37 -10.92 2.54 -4.41
CA ARG A 37 -11.13 3.97 -4.64
C ARG A 37 -12.62 4.22 -4.89
N ALA A 38 -13.29 4.78 -3.89
CA ALA A 38 -14.67 5.25 -4.03
C ALA A 38 -14.66 6.73 -4.40
N ASN A 39 -15.32 7.09 -5.51
CA ASN A 39 -15.38 8.45 -6.06
C ASN A 39 -14.06 8.99 -6.64
N ASP A 40 -14.19 10.10 -7.38
CA ASP A 40 -13.12 10.77 -8.12
C ASP A 40 -12.64 12.05 -7.44
N ASP A 41 -12.07 11.93 -6.24
CA ASP A 41 -11.36 13.05 -5.62
C ASP A 41 -9.85 13.01 -5.95
N LEU A 42 -9.29 14.17 -6.32
CA LEU A 42 -7.90 14.31 -6.76
C LEU A 42 -6.89 14.13 -5.62
N ALA A 43 -7.29 14.41 -4.38
CA ALA A 43 -6.42 14.27 -3.22
C ALA A 43 -6.15 12.78 -2.94
N SER A 44 -7.19 11.96 -2.92
CA SER A 44 -7.08 10.50 -2.77
C SER A 44 -6.23 9.88 -3.85
N GLU A 45 -6.29 10.35 -5.09
CA GLU A 45 -5.46 9.84 -6.17
C GLU A 45 -3.97 9.93 -5.87
N LYS A 46 -3.51 11.09 -5.39
CA LYS A 46 -2.11 11.28 -5.00
C LYS A 46 -1.70 10.33 -3.87
N TYR A 47 -2.53 10.17 -2.85
CA TYR A 47 -2.24 9.27 -1.74
C TYR A 47 -2.25 7.80 -2.16
N ILE A 48 -3.17 7.39 -3.03
CA ILE A 48 -3.25 6.05 -3.59
C ILE A 48 -1.99 5.77 -4.42
N ASN A 49 -1.58 6.70 -5.28
CA ASN A 49 -0.38 6.55 -6.11
C ASN A 49 0.89 6.38 -5.26
N ASN A 50 1.02 7.12 -4.16
CA ASN A 50 2.12 6.93 -3.22
C ASN A 50 2.11 5.53 -2.60
N LYS A 51 0.94 5.02 -2.18
CA LYS A 51 0.79 3.65 -1.63
C LYS A 51 1.11 2.58 -2.66
N VAL A 52 0.64 2.74 -3.91
CA VAL A 52 0.93 1.83 -5.02
C VAL A 52 2.43 1.79 -5.31
N LYS A 53 3.07 2.96 -5.42
CA LYS A 53 4.51 3.06 -5.65
C LYS A 53 5.28 2.36 -4.53
N LYS A 54 5.02 2.72 -3.27
CA LYS A 54 5.72 2.18 -2.11
C LYS A 54 5.53 0.67 -1.97
N GLY A 55 4.30 0.19 -2.12
CA GLY A 55 3.99 -1.24 -2.05
C GLY A 55 4.73 -2.04 -3.13
N LYS A 56 4.79 -1.54 -4.37
CA LYS A 56 5.56 -2.17 -5.44
C LYS A 56 7.07 -2.18 -5.17
N GLU A 57 7.63 -1.09 -4.64
CA GLU A 57 9.05 -0.98 -4.27
C GLU A 57 9.49 -2.04 -3.24
N ILE A 58 8.63 -2.34 -2.26
CA ILE A 58 8.90 -3.36 -1.24
C ILE A 58 8.47 -4.77 -1.67
N GLY A 59 7.87 -4.91 -2.85
CA GLY A 59 7.51 -6.19 -3.46
C GLY A 59 6.11 -6.72 -3.13
N VAL A 60 5.19 -5.87 -2.67
CA VAL A 60 3.76 -6.18 -2.53
C VAL A 60 3.06 -6.01 -3.90
N ASP A 61 2.17 -6.94 -4.24
CA ASP A 61 1.26 -6.76 -5.37
C ASP A 61 0.15 -5.77 -4.98
N VAL A 62 0.12 -4.59 -5.60
CA VAL A 62 -0.87 -3.54 -5.27
C VAL A 62 -1.83 -3.35 -6.43
N ILE A 63 -3.12 -3.53 -6.16
CA ILE A 63 -4.22 -3.32 -7.10
C ILE A 63 -5.10 -2.18 -6.60
N VAL A 64 -5.52 -1.31 -7.51
CA VAL A 64 -6.49 -0.25 -7.24
C VAL A 64 -7.76 -0.58 -8.00
N GLU A 65 -8.84 -0.84 -7.27
CA GLU A 65 -10.17 -1.06 -7.82
C GLU A 65 -10.97 0.23 -7.72
N LYS A 66 -11.42 0.75 -8.86
CA LYS A 66 -12.20 1.98 -8.92
C LYS A 66 -13.69 1.65 -8.86
N PHE A 67 -14.40 2.30 -7.94
CA PHE A 67 -15.84 2.18 -7.79
C PHE A 67 -16.51 3.52 -8.10
N ASP A 68 -17.09 3.60 -9.29
CA ASP A 68 -17.76 4.81 -9.82
C ASP A 68 -19.20 4.98 -9.30
N LYS A 69 -19.79 3.94 -8.70
CA LYS A 69 -21.15 4.00 -8.17
C LYS A 69 -21.13 4.45 -6.72
N LYS A 70 -22.08 5.33 -6.35
CA LYS A 70 -22.45 5.57 -4.95
C LYS A 70 -22.54 4.20 -4.26
N ILE A 71 -21.61 3.93 -3.34
CA ILE A 71 -21.69 2.74 -2.50
C ILE A 71 -22.92 2.96 -1.63
N ILE A 72 -24.04 2.34 -2.01
CA ILE A 72 -25.22 2.28 -1.18
C ILE A 72 -24.85 1.34 -0.04
N LYS A 73 -24.81 1.89 1.17
CA LYS A 73 -24.63 1.11 2.40
C LYS A 73 -25.83 0.17 2.52
N ILE A 74 -25.66 -1.09 2.16
CA ILE A 74 -26.60 -2.15 2.53
C ILE A 74 -26.18 -2.57 3.94
N LEU A 75 -26.77 -1.92 4.93
CA LEU A 75 -26.89 -2.41 6.32
C LEU A 75 -28.36 -2.63 6.60
#